data_AF-A0A9Q0MEB3-F1
#
_entry.id   AF-A0A9Q0MEB3-F1
#
_cell.length_a   1.000
_cell.length_b   1.000
_cell.length_c   1.000
_cell.angle_alpha   90.00
_cell.angle_beta   90.00
_cell.angle_gamma   90.00
#
_symmetry.space_group_name_H-M   'P 1'
#
loop_
_entity.id
_entity.type
_entity.pdbx_description
1 polymer ?
#
loop_
_entity_poly.entity_id
_entity_poly.type
_entity_poly.pdbx_seq_one_letter_code
_entity_poly.pdbx_strand_id
1 'polypeptide(L)'
;MSKENKDLVEDYLESANRPYSLIDICNNLQNKLNKPNITKALEKLVEDRFVIDIQKLKDLDQQIEQLENEINSKKQSISIKEKNIQGEGQIVPLEELEKQLKMNLELVHQLKEKVESVSKTSIDIDPDEQSQIRNKRKLLITEWKSRKRLANHVLETIIESYPKSKKHFFEEVGIETDEDYNAIIPN
;
A
#
# COMPACT_ATOMS: atom_id res chain seq x y z
N MET A 1 -32.96 -37.04 -61.72
CA MET A 1 -31.48 -36.92 -61.72
C MET A 1 -30.96 -38.29 -61.31
N SER A 2 -30.04 -38.91 -62.05
CA SER A 2 -29.46 -40.18 -61.59
C SER A 2 -28.66 -39.88 -60.33
N LYS A 3 -28.91 -40.60 -59.24
CA LYS A 3 -28.20 -40.47 -57.95
C LYS A 3 -26.68 -40.52 -58.16
N GLU A 4 -26.27 -41.36 -59.10
CA GLU A 4 -24.91 -41.58 -59.59
C GLU A 4 -24.18 -40.32 -60.09
N ASN A 5 -24.90 -39.36 -60.69
CA ASN A 5 -24.28 -38.11 -61.18
C ASN A 5 -23.97 -37.14 -60.04
N LYS A 6 -24.75 -37.19 -58.94
CA LYS A 6 -24.53 -36.35 -57.76
C LYS A 6 -23.31 -36.86 -57.01
N ASP A 7 -23.31 -38.15 -56.72
CA ASP A 7 -22.26 -38.83 -55.94
C ASP A 7 -20.88 -38.64 -56.61
N LEU A 8 -20.80 -38.75 -57.95
CA LEU A 8 -19.55 -38.55 -58.69
C LEU A 8 -19.00 -37.11 -58.64
N VAL A 9 -19.88 -36.10 -58.54
CA VAL A 9 -19.47 -34.69 -58.37
C VAL A 9 -19.07 -34.42 -56.92
N GLU A 10 -19.77 -35.03 -55.97
CA GLU A 10 -19.50 -34.95 -54.53
C GLU A 10 -18.12 -35.52 -54.19
N ASP A 11 -17.85 -36.77 -54.58
CA ASP A 11 -16.56 -37.46 -54.35
C ASP A 11 -15.37 -36.66 -54.91
N TYR A 12 -15.55 -36.05 -56.08
CA TYR A 12 -14.51 -35.22 -56.69
C TYR A 12 -14.27 -33.93 -55.89
N LEU A 13 -15.32 -33.25 -55.44
CA LEU A 13 -15.19 -32.01 -54.67
C LEU A 13 -14.62 -32.26 -53.28
N GLU A 14 -15.00 -33.36 -52.62
CA GLU A 14 -14.47 -33.75 -51.32
C GLU A 14 -12.98 -34.12 -51.38
N SER A 15 -12.58 -34.93 -52.38
CA SER A 15 -11.18 -35.35 -52.53
C SER A 15 -10.25 -34.18 -52.85
N ALA A 16 -10.72 -33.20 -53.62
CA ALA A 16 -9.92 -32.04 -54.01
C ALA A 16 -9.96 -30.91 -52.98
N ASN A 17 -11.06 -30.76 -52.24
CA ASN A 17 -11.31 -29.75 -51.20
C ASN A 17 -10.82 -28.33 -51.56
N ARG A 18 -11.13 -27.88 -52.77
CA ARG A 18 -10.75 -26.56 -53.31
C ARG A 18 -11.93 -25.92 -54.04
N PRO A 19 -12.01 -24.58 -54.08
CA PRO A 19 -13.00 -23.88 -54.88
C PRO A 19 -12.73 -24.12 -56.37
N TYR A 20 -13.75 -24.58 -57.11
CA TYR A 20 -13.68 -24.76 -58.55
C TYR A 20 -14.80 -24.00 -59.25
N SER A 21 -14.53 -23.50 -60.46
CA SER A 21 -15.61 -23.05 -61.33
C SER A 21 -16.34 -24.24 -61.96
N LEU A 22 -17.58 -24.04 -62.40
CA LEU A 22 -18.32 -25.05 -63.16
C LEU A 22 -17.53 -25.56 -64.38
N ILE A 23 -16.74 -24.67 -65.02
CA ILE A 23 -15.91 -25.01 -66.19
C ILE A 23 -14.77 -25.95 -65.79
N ASP A 24 -14.11 -25.68 -64.67
CA ASP A 24 -13.02 -26.51 -64.16
C ASP A 24 -13.53 -27.90 -63.78
N ILE A 25 -14.70 -27.98 -63.15
CA ILE A 25 -15.35 -29.26 -62.82
C ILE A 25 -15.68 -30.04 -64.09
N CYS A 26 -16.20 -29.38 -65.13
CA CYS A 26 -16.47 -30.04 -66.42
C CYS A 26 -15.19 -30.61 -67.06
N ASN A 27 -14.11 -29.83 -67.04
CA ASN A 27 -12.82 -30.23 -67.61
C ASN A 27 -12.19 -31.39 -66.81
N ASN A 28 -12.21 -31.30 -65.48
CA ASN A 28 -11.55 -32.26 -64.59
C ASN A 28 -12.31 -33.60 -64.51
N LEU A 29 -13.63 -33.59 -64.71
CA LEU A 29 -14.43 -34.80 -64.88
C LEU A 29 -14.32 -35.42 -66.29
N GLN A 30 -13.43 -34.89 -67.16
CA GLN A 30 -13.14 -35.42 -68.50
C GLN A 30 -14.40 -35.64 -69.37
N ASN A 31 -15.39 -34.74 -69.28
CA ASN A 31 -16.68 -34.88 -69.98
C ASN A 31 -17.49 -36.14 -69.63
N LYS A 32 -17.21 -36.83 -68.52
CA LYS A 32 -18.04 -37.96 -68.03
C LYS A 32 -19.50 -37.54 -67.79
N LEU A 33 -19.71 -36.26 -67.48
CA LEU A 33 -21.02 -35.63 -67.34
C LEU A 33 -21.09 -34.39 -68.23
N ASN A 34 -22.26 -34.12 -68.79
CA ASN A 34 -22.50 -32.89 -69.53
C ASN A 34 -22.72 -31.70 -68.56
N LYS A 35 -22.47 -30.49 -69.04
CA LYS A 35 -22.61 -29.25 -68.25
C LYS A 35 -23.98 -29.14 -67.54
N PRO A 36 -25.14 -29.44 -68.17
CA PRO A 36 -26.44 -29.40 -67.50
C PRO A 36 -26.57 -30.37 -66.33
N ASN A 37 -26.01 -31.58 -66.44
CA ASN A 37 -26.05 -32.56 -65.35
C ASN A 37 -25.16 -32.15 -64.17
N ILE A 38 -24.00 -31.54 -64.45
CA ILE A 38 -23.10 -31.01 -63.41
C ILE A 38 -23.74 -29.82 -62.71
N THR A 39 -24.36 -28.89 -63.46
CA THR A 39 -25.08 -27.76 -62.86
C THR A 39 -26.20 -28.24 -61.93
N LYS A 40 -27.03 -29.20 -62.36
CA LYS A 40 -28.09 -29.77 -61.51
C LYS A 40 -27.54 -30.53 -60.29
N ALA A 41 -26.39 -31.20 -60.41
CA ALA A 41 -25.74 -31.86 -59.30
C ALA A 41 -25.23 -30.83 -58.27
N LEU A 42 -24.60 -29.75 -58.73
CA LEU A 42 -24.12 -28.66 -57.87
C LEU A 42 -25.26 -27.92 -57.18
N GLU A 43 -26.35 -27.59 -57.90
CA GLU A 43 -27.55 -26.99 -57.30
C GLU A 43 -28.08 -27.83 -56.13
N LYS A 44 -28.16 -29.16 -56.33
CA LYS A 44 -28.61 -30.08 -55.29
C LYS A 44 -27.62 -30.22 -54.14
N LEU A 45 -26.31 -30.20 -54.43
CA LEU A 45 -25.26 -30.21 -53.40
C LEU A 45 -25.25 -28.93 -52.56
N VAL A 46 -25.60 -27.79 -53.15
CA VAL A 46 -25.79 -26.52 -52.45
C VAL A 46 -27.06 -26.57 -51.58
N GLU A 47 -28.15 -27.11 -52.10
CA GLU A 47 -29.41 -27.31 -51.35
C GLU A 47 -29.20 -28.24 -50.14
N ASP A 48 -28.49 -29.35 -50.35
CA ASP A 48 -28.11 -30.31 -49.30
C ASP A 48 -26.98 -29.78 -48.39
N ARG A 49 -26.46 -28.57 -48.63
CA ARG A 49 -25.39 -27.87 -47.89
C ARG A 49 -24.04 -28.61 -47.86
N PHE A 50 -23.79 -29.51 -48.80
CA PHE A 50 -22.49 -30.16 -48.98
C PHE A 50 -21.47 -29.25 -49.66
N VAL A 51 -21.95 -28.35 -50.53
CA VAL A 51 -21.10 -27.38 -51.24
C VAL A 51 -21.65 -25.98 -51.00
N ILE A 52 -20.76 -25.00 -50.92
CA ILE A 52 -21.11 -23.61 -50.66
C ILE A 52 -20.65 -22.78 -51.85
N ASP A 53 -21.45 -21.82 -52.28
CA ASP A 53 -21.04 -20.87 -53.30
C ASP A 53 -20.03 -19.84 -52.74
N ILE A 54 -19.29 -19.21 -53.65
CA ILE A 54 -18.24 -18.23 -53.32
C ILE A 54 -18.81 -17.00 -52.60
N GLN A 55 -20.05 -16.61 -52.88
CA GLN A 55 -20.64 -15.42 -52.25
C GLN A 55 -20.90 -15.69 -50.78
N LYS A 56 -21.50 -16.84 -50.47
CA LYS A 56 -21.76 -17.28 -49.11
C LYS A 56 -20.48 -17.57 -48.33
N LEU A 57 -19.43 -18.06 -48.99
CA LEU A 57 -18.10 -18.17 -48.38
C LEU A 57 -17.58 -16.80 -47.94
N LYS A 58 -17.66 -15.78 -48.80
CA LYS A 58 -17.26 -14.41 -48.45
C LYS A 58 -18.11 -13.83 -47.32
N ASP A 59 -19.42 -14.11 -47.31
CA ASP A 59 -20.31 -13.65 -46.25
C ASP A 59 -19.93 -14.30 -44.89
N LEU A 60 -19.52 -15.57 -44.89
CA LEU A 60 -19.01 -16.26 -43.70
C LEU A 60 -17.65 -15.72 -43.26
N ASP A 61 -16.74 -15.44 -44.19
CA ASP A 61 -15.44 -14.81 -43.87
C ASP A 61 -15.64 -13.43 -43.21
N GLN A 62 -16.59 -12.63 -43.71
CA GLN A 62 -16.96 -11.36 -43.08
C GLN A 62 -17.55 -11.54 -41.68
N GLN A 63 -18.37 -12.57 -41.46
CA GLN A 63 -18.90 -12.88 -40.12
C GLN A 63 -17.79 -13.30 -39.16
N ILE A 64 -16.81 -14.09 -39.64
CA ILE A 64 -15.64 -14.47 -38.84
C ILE A 64 -14.87 -13.21 -38.43
N GLU A 65 -14.58 -12.31 -39.37
CA GLU A 65 -13.87 -11.05 -39.08
C GLU A 65 -14.65 -10.18 -38.08
N GLN A 66 -15.96 -10.08 -38.21
CA GLN A 66 -16.80 -9.36 -37.25
C GLN A 66 -16.74 -9.97 -35.85
N LEU A 67 -16.87 -11.30 -35.75
CA LEU A 67 -16.80 -12.01 -34.48
C LEU A 67 -15.42 -11.90 -33.82
N GLU A 68 -14.34 -11.93 -34.60
CA GLU A 68 -12.99 -11.71 -34.10
C GLU A 68 -12.82 -10.30 -33.51
N ASN A 69 -13.37 -9.29 -34.18
CA ASN A 69 -13.38 -7.91 -33.69
C ASN A 69 -14.19 -7.77 -32.40
N GLU A 70 -15.37 -8.41 -32.33
CA GLU A 70 -16.17 -8.44 -31.10
C GLU A 70 -15.43 -9.11 -29.94
N ILE A 71 -14.79 -10.25 -30.17
CA ILE A 71 -13.99 -10.96 -29.16
C ILE A 71 -12.88 -10.04 -28.63
N ASN A 72 -12.16 -9.35 -29.52
CA ASN A 72 -11.08 -8.46 -29.11
C ASN A 72 -11.59 -7.27 -28.29
N SER A 73 -12.71 -6.66 -28.69
CA SER A 73 -13.31 -5.56 -27.92
C SER A 73 -13.79 -6.01 -26.53
N LYS A 74 -14.40 -7.19 -26.43
CA LYS A 74 -14.83 -7.77 -25.15
C LYS A 74 -13.65 -8.12 -24.25
N LYS A 75 -12.56 -8.68 -24.80
CA LYS A 75 -11.32 -8.94 -24.07
C LYS A 75 -10.74 -7.65 -23.48
N GLN A 76 -10.70 -6.56 -24.25
CA GLN A 76 -10.26 -5.25 -23.76
C GLN A 76 -11.17 -4.73 -22.64
N SER A 77 -12.49 -4.83 -22.80
CA SER A 77 -13.46 -4.43 -21.78
C SER A 77 -13.29 -5.21 -20.47
N ILE A 78 -13.10 -6.53 -20.56
CA ILE A 78 -12.81 -7.39 -19.39
C ILE A 78 -11.55 -6.92 -18.68
N SER A 79 -10.45 -6.71 -19.42
CA SER A 79 -9.18 -6.25 -18.84
C SER A 79 -9.32 -4.91 -18.09
N ILE A 80 -10.11 -3.97 -18.63
CA ILE A 80 -10.38 -2.69 -17.95
C ILE A 80 -11.20 -2.91 -16.67
N LYS A 81 -12.26 -3.73 -16.75
CA LYS A 81 -13.11 -4.03 -15.58
C LYS A 81 -12.34 -4.76 -14.50
N GLU A 82 -11.46 -5.69 -14.85
CA GLU A 82 -10.57 -6.38 -13.91
C GLU A 82 -9.65 -5.39 -13.20
N LYS A 83 -9.03 -4.44 -13.93
CA LYS A 83 -8.22 -3.38 -13.32
C LYS A 83 -9.03 -2.51 -12.37
N ASN A 84 -10.26 -2.17 -12.72
CA ASN A 84 -11.14 -1.38 -11.86
C ASN A 84 -11.50 -2.14 -10.58
N ILE A 85 -11.88 -3.42 -10.69
CA ILE A 85 -12.14 -4.29 -9.53
C ILE A 85 -10.90 -4.42 -8.65
N GLN A 86 -9.71 -4.55 -9.25
CA GLN A 86 -8.46 -4.64 -8.50
C GLN A 86 -8.12 -3.33 -7.77
N GLY A 87 -8.48 -2.17 -8.35
CA GLY A 87 -8.39 -0.87 -7.68
C GLY A 87 -9.43 -0.71 -6.56
N GLU A 88 -10.66 -1.16 -6.78
CA GLU A 88 -11.74 -1.13 -5.78
C GLU A 88 -11.51 -2.13 -4.64
N GLY A 89 -10.88 -3.27 -4.90
CA GLY A 89 -10.51 -4.26 -3.88
C GLY A 89 -9.40 -3.80 -2.92
N GLN A 90 -8.73 -2.67 -3.21
CA GLN A 90 -7.84 -1.99 -2.27
C GLN A 90 -8.59 -1.08 -1.29
N ILE A 91 -9.89 -0.88 -1.49
CA ILE A 91 -10.74 -0.12 -0.58
C ILE A 91 -11.03 -1.03 0.61
N VAL A 92 -10.49 -0.66 1.77
CA VAL A 92 -10.86 -1.26 3.06
C VAL A 92 -12.38 -1.20 3.19
N PRO A 93 -13.08 -2.32 3.47
CA PRO A 93 -14.53 -2.33 3.59
C PRO A 93 -15.03 -1.21 4.53
N LEU A 94 -16.13 -0.56 4.17
CA LEU A 94 -16.69 0.57 4.92
C LEU A 94 -16.84 0.24 6.41
N GLU A 95 -17.28 -0.97 6.73
CA GLU A 95 -17.45 -1.48 8.09
C GLU A 95 -16.13 -1.55 8.88
N GLU A 96 -15.03 -1.90 8.23
CA GLU A 96 -13.70 -1.91 8.85
C GLU A 96 -13.18 -0.48 9.04
N LEU A 97 -13.48 0.43 8.11
CA LEU A 97 -13.16 1.85 8.24
C LEU A 97 -13.93 2.50 9.41
N GLU A 98 -15.24 2.19 9.55
CA GLU A 98 -16.09 2.65 10.64
C GLU A 98 -15.59 2.14 11.99
N LYS A 99 -15.16 0.87 12.06
CA LYS A 99 -14.57 0.28 13.25
C LYS A 99 -13.26 0.97 13.64
N GLN A 100 -12.36 1.21 12.68
CA GLN A 100 -11.12 1.93 12.92
C GLN A 100 -11.36 3.36 13.38
N LEU A 101 -12.32 4.06 12.76
CA LEU A 101 -12.72 5.40 13.17
C LEU A 101 -13.20 5.42 14.62
N LYS A 102 -14.06 4.47 15.00
CA LYS A 102 -14.56 4.34 16.38
C LYS A 102 -13.43 4.09 17.37
N MET A 103 -12.52 3.16 17.08
CA MET A 103 -11.36 2.87 17.95
C MET A 103 -10.45 4.09 18.11
N ASN A 104 -10.20 4.83 17.02
CA ASN A 104 -9.37 6.04 17.07
C ASN A 104 -10.03 7.16 17.88
N LEU A 105 -11.35 7.33 17.77
CA LEU A 105 -12.10 8.32 18.57
C LEU A 105 -12.05 7.97 20.07
N GLU A 106 -12.22 6.70 20.42
CA GLU A 106 -12.10 6.24 21.80
C GLU A 106 -10.67 6.46 22.34
N LEU A 107 -9.64 6.18 21.54
CA LEU A 107 -8.25 6.41 21.92
C LEU A 107 -7.97 7.90 22.14
N VAL A 108 -8.45 8.76 21.24
CA VAL A 108 -8.32 10.23 21.38
C VAL A 108 -8.99 10.72 22.66
N HIS A 109 -10.18 10.20 22.99
CA HIS A 109 -10.86 10.54 24.22
C HIS A 109 -10.02 10.15 25.46
N GLN A 110 -9.55 8.90 25.51
CA GLN A 110 -8.73 8.41 26.62
C GLN A 110 -7.43 9.20 26.78
N LEU A 111 -6.78 9.59 25.67
CA LEU A 111 -5.56 10.40 25.72
C LEU A 111 -5.85 11.81 26.23
N LYS A 112 -6.97 12.43 25.83
CA LYS A 112 -7.37 13.74 26.35
C LYS A 112 -7.63 13.71 27.84
N GLU A 113 -8.35 12.70 28.35
CA GLU A 113 -8.56 12.54 29.80
C GLU A 113 -7.26 12.31 30.57
N LYS A 114 -6.33 11.53 30.00
CA LYS A 114 -4.99 11.34 30.59
C LYS A 114 -4.21 12.65 30.64
N VAL A 115 -4.22 13.44 29.56
CA VAL A 115 -3.56 14.75 29.54
C VAL A 115 -4.20 15.70 30.55
N GLU A 116 -5.52 15.75 30.64
CA GLU A 116 -6.22 16.65 31.56
C GLU A 116 -5.98 16.27 33.04
N SER A 117 -5.95 14.97 33.36
CA SER A 117 -5.63 14.49 34.71
C SER A 117 -4.18 14.75 35.12
N VAL A 118 -3.24 14.56 34.20
CA VAL A 118 -1.82 14.90 34.40
C VAL A 118 -1.63 16.41 34.51
N SER A 119 -2.28 17.20 33.65
CA SER A 119 -2.20 18.67 33.65
C SER A 119 -2.76 19.29 34.94
N LYS A 120 -3.84 18.73 35.51
CA LYS A 120 -4.38 19.20 36.79
C LYS A 120 -3.49 18.89 37.99
N THR A 121 -2.63 17.87 37.88
CA THR A 121 -1.82 17.36 38.99
C THR A 121 -0.34 17.77 38.88
N SER A 122 0.14 18.06 37.68
CA SER A 122 1.53 18.42 37.39
C SER A 122 1.64 19.87 36.97
N ILE A 123 2.56 20.61 37.61
CA ILE A 123 3.05 21.88 37.09
C ILE A 123 3.84 21.53 35.82
N ASP A 124 3.47 22.12 34.70
CA ASP A 124 4.18 21.94 33.43
C ASP A 124 5.48 22.74 33.53
N ILE A 125 6.57 22.07 33.88
CA ILE A 125 7.90 22.70 34.00
C ILE A 125 8.63 22.44 32.69
N ASP A 126 9.02 23.52 32.02
CA ASP A 126 9.88 23.45 30.84
C ASP A 126 11.15 22.65 31.18
N PRO A 127 11.47 21.58 30.42
CA PRO A 127 12.69 20.80 30.60
C PRO A 127 13.97 21.66 30.70
N ASP A 128 14.03 22.76 29.96
CA ASP A 128 15.19 23.67 29.98
C ASP A 128 15.26 24.46 31.28
N GLU A 129 14.14 25.00 31.77
CA GLU A 129 14.06 25.66 33.08
C GLU A 129 14.40 24.67 34.21
N GLN A 130 13.90 23.43 34.13
CA GLN A 130 14.21 22.40 35.10
C GLN A 130 15.71 22.08 35.14
N SER A 131 16.35 21.99 33.98
CA SER A 131 17.79 21.76 33.85
C SER A 131 18.59 22.93 34.45
N GLN A 132 18.22 24.18 34.15
CA GLN A 132 18.87 25.36 34.70
C GLN A 132 18.78 25.42 36.23
N ILE A 133 17.60 25.15 36.81
CA ILE A 133 17.41 25.13 38.26
C ILE A 133 18.27 24.03 38.91
N ARG A 134 18.32 22.83 38.32
CA ARG A 134 19.16 21.72 38.83
C ARG A 134 20.64 22.07 38.78
N ASN A 135 21.10 22.66 37.68
CA ASN A 135 22.50 23.09 37.53
C ASN A 135 22.85 24.20 38.53
N LYS A 136 21.97 25.19 38.71
CA LYS A 136 22.14 26.26 39.69
C LYS A 136 22.18 25.72 41.12
N ARG A 137 21.29 24.79 41.47
CA ARG A 137 21.31 24.10 42.77
C ARG A 137 22.63 23.35 42.98
N LYS A 138 23.08 22.58 41.98
CA LYS A 138 24.36 21.85 42.05
C LYS A 138 25.55 22.80 42.26
N LEU A 139 25.57 23.92 41.53
CA LEU A 139 26.60 24.95 41.67
C LEU A 139 26.60 25.55 43.08
N LEU A 140 25.44 25.98 43.58
CA LEU A 140 25.30 26.58 44.91
C LEU A 140 25.73 25.63 46.03
N ILE A 141 25.38 24.34 45.95
CA ILE A 141 25.83 23.33 46.93
C ILE A 141 27.34 23.13 46.86
N THR A 142 27.91 23.11 45.65
CA THR A 142 29.37 22.97 45.45
C THR A 142 30.13 24.15 46.03
N GLU A 143 29.65 25.37 45.76
CA GLU A 143 30.20 26.61 46.28
C GLU A 143 30.11 26.67 47.81
N TRP A 144 28.96 26.30 48.40
CA TRP A 144 28.81 26.23 49.86
C TRP A 144 29.84 25.28 50.48
N LYS A 145 29.99 24.05 49.95
CA LYS A 145 31.00 23.08 50.42
C LYS A 145 32.43 23.61 50.25
N SER A 146 32.73 24.27 49.15
CA SER A 146 34.07 24.81 48.87
C SER A 146 34.42 25.95 49.84
N ARG A 147 33.51 26.92 49.99
CA ARG A 147 33.70 28.09 50.84
C ARG A 147 33.76 27.71 52.32
N LYS A 148 32.89 26.79 52.78
CA LYS A 148 32.93 26.29 54.17
C LYS A 148 34.28 25.62 54.48
N ARG A 149 34.81 24.80 53.56
CA ARG A 149 36.13 24.18 53.72
C ARG A 149 37.26 25.21 53.79
N LEU A 150 37.27 26.20 52.90
CA LEU A 150 38.30 27.24 52.89
C LEU A 150 38.26 28.09 54.16
N ALA A 151 37.05 28.53 54.56
CA ALA A 151 36.86 29.29 55.79
C ALA A 151 37.33 28.49 57.01
N ASN A 152 36.93 27.22 57.14
CA ASN A 152 37.38 26.36 58.23
C ASN A 152 38.89 26.18 58.26
N HIS A 153 39.55 26.01 57.09
CA HIS A 153 41.00 25.89 57.03
C HIS A 153 41.70 27.16 57.53
N VAL A 154 41.25 28.34 57.10
CA VAL A 154 41.77 29.62 57.59
C VAL A 154 41.55 29.77 59.09
N LEU A 155 40.37 29.39 59.60
CA LEU A 155 40.05 29.44 61.02
C LEU A 155 40.95 28.50 61.83
N GLU A 156 41.20 27.29 61.35
CA GLU A 156 42.12 26.34 61.97
C GLU A 156 43.53 26.92 62.09
N THR A 157 44.07 27.48 60.99
CA THR A 157 45.41 28.12 61.00
C THR A 157 45.50 29.28 61.99
N ILE A 158 44.45 30.10 62.12
CA ILE A 158 44.44 31.20 63.09
C ILE A 158 44.38 30.66 64.52
N ILE A 159 43.48 29.69 64.77
CA ILE A 159 43.25 29.09 66.09
C ILE A 159 44.50 28.38 66.61
N GLU A 160 45.32 27.78 65.75
CA GLU A 160 46.60 27.14 66.13
C GLU A 160 47.53 28.09 66.91
N SER A 161 47.47 29.39 66.60
CA SER A 161 48.28 30.42 67.26
C SER A 161 47.53 31.21 68.34
N TYR A 162 46.26 30.92 68.56
CA TYR A 162 45.38 31.72 69.43
C TYR A 162 45.40 31.20 70.88
N PRO A 163 45.60 32.07 71.89
CA PRO A 163 45.85 31.65 73.27
C PRO A 163 44.61 31.16 74.04
N LYS A 164 43.40 31.32 73.49
CA LYS A 164 42.13 30.94 74.14
C LYS A 164 41.36 29.92 73.30
N SER A 165 40.17 29.52 73.75
CA SER A 165 39.37 28.50 73.06
C SER A 165 38.77 29.00 71.74
N LYS A 166 38.51 28.06 70.80
CA LYS A 166 37.81 28.31 69.53
C LYS A 166 36.49 29.05 69.71
N LYS A 167 35.72 28.70 70.74
CA LYS A 167 34.42 29.33 71.02
C LYS A 167 34.57 30.81 71.38
N HIS A 168 35.57 31.15 72.20
CA HIS A 168 35.84 32.54 72.55
C HIS A 168 36.30 33.36 71.34
N PHE A 169 37.12 32.76 70.48
CA PHE A 169 37.53 33.39 69.21
C PHE A 169 36.32 33.67 68.30
N PHE A 170 35.41 32.71 68.16
CA PHE A 170 34.20 32.88 67.33
C PHE A 170 33.27 33.96 67.89
N GLU A 171 33.08 34.01 69.22
CA GLU A 171 32.30 35.07 69.87
C GLU A 171 32.96 36.46 69.72
N GLU A 172 34.30 36.55 69.83
CA GLU A 172 35.04 37.82 69.70
C GLU A 172 35.04 38.37 68.27
N VAL A 173 35.15 37.50 67.26
CA VAL A 173 35.16 37.88 65.84
C VAL A 173 33.74 37.97 65.25
N GLY A 174 32.73 37.43 65.94
CA GLY A 174 31.34 37.40 65.46
C GLY A 174 31.11 36.36 64.36
N ILE A 175 31.74 35.19 64.48
CA ILE A 175 31.57 34.07 63.54
C ILE A 175 30.44 33.18 64.02
N GLU A 176 29.43 33.02 63.18
CA GLU A 176 28.33 32.07 63.38
C GLU A 176 28.50 30.87 62.45
N THR A 177 28.18 29.67 62.94
CA THR A 177 28.34 28.43 62.19
C THR A 177 27.00 27.91 61.65
N ASP A 178 27.06 27.09 60.59
CA ASP A 178 25.85 26.43 60.06
C ASP A 178 25.15 25.61 61.15
N GLU A 179 25.93 25.00 62.04
CA GLU A 179 25.46 24.19 63.16
C GLU A 179 24.68 25.01 64.20
N ASP A 180 25.04 26.29 64.41
CA ASP A 180 24.32 27.20 65.33
C ASP A 180 22.88 27.49 64.85
N TYR A 181 22.64 27.38 63.53
CA TYR A 181 21.34 27.61 62.90
C TYR A 181 20.65 26.35 62.36
N ASN A 182 21.16 25.16 62.71
CA ASN A 182 20.67 23.87 62.18
C ASN A 182 20.67 23.80 60.64
N ALA A 183 21.57 24.52 59.98
CA ALA A 183 21.70 24.49 58.52
C ALA A 183 22.45 23.21 58.11
N ILE A 184 21.78 22.38 57.31
CA ILE A 184 22.33 21.13 56.81
C ILE A 184 22.56 21.26 55.31
N ILE A 185 23.79 20.97 54.87
CA ILE A 185 24.12 20.97 53.45
C ILE A 185 23.30 19.86 52.76
N PRO A 186 22.47 20.19 51.76
CA PRO A 186 21.71 19.20 51.03
C PRO A 186 22.64 18.20 50.34
N ASN A 187 22.24 16.92 50.36
CA ASN A 187 22.87 15.88 49.56
C ASN A 187 22.64 16.12 48.06
#